data_AF-A0A971CBD5-F1
#
_entry.id   AF-A0A971CBD5-F1
#
_cell.length_a   1.000
_cell.length_b   1.000
_cell.length_c   1.000
_cell.angle_alpha   90.00
_cell.angle_beta   90.00
_cell.angle_gamma   90.00
#
_symmetry.space_group_name_H-M   'P 1'
#
loop_
_entity.id
_entity.type
_entity.pdbx_description
1 polymer ?
#
loop_
_entity_poly.entity_id
_entity_poly.type
_entity_poly.pdbx_seq_one_letter_code
_entity_poly.pdbx_strand_id
1 'polypeptide(L)'
;MTGHDLVIVHTMVGYLHSTDTMFRAGGYDGTESHYGIGGRWGSDASRDLDGVIWQWQDRGRQADANLAANPTAISIETADNAPVRAADIARWTPAQAEALVTLLTWECSAEAHAGCPSSWTCHGRGIPASLVPDSRPGRRGVAYHRQGVDPWRVSGGQRWSPSRGKECPGPARITQLTSEIIPAVRARQKGETMPLTKDDVRLNWTGVKVVVNENDPTPDDPTPNWTPAQALAKADTKLDNLGSRTKNLVASMAALEQMVVGLRSQEANDFDAVNSRIDALNSAVADIARLLKSRSAS
;
A
#
# COMPACT_ATOMS: atom_id res chain seq x y z
N MET A 1 7.09 15.72 -13.97
CA MET A 1 5.88 15.46 -14.78
C MET A 1 5.99 16.14 -16.13
N THR A 2 5.49 15.52 -17.19
CA THR A 2 5.42 16.07 -18.56
C THR A 2 3.97 16.22 -19.06
N GLY A 3 3.00 15.80 -18.27
CA GLY A 3 1.57 15.85 -18.57
C GLY A 3 0.75 15.14 -17.49
N HIS A 4 -0.56 15.32 -17.47
CA HIS A 4 -1.49 14.40 -16.81
C HIS A 4 -2.38 13.79 -17.88
N ASP A 5 -2.02 12.58 -18.28
CA ASP A 5 -2.72 11.84 -19.32
C ASP A 5 -3.46 10.64 -18.75
N LEU A 6 -2.91 10.02 -17.71
CA LEU A 6 -3.45 8.80 -17.11
C LEU A 6 -3.79 9.03 -15.64
N VAL A 7 -4.90 8.44 -15.18
CA VAL A 7 -5.10 8.12 -13.77
C VAL A 7 -5.06 6.61 -13.63
N ILE A 8 -4.02 6.08 -13.00
CA ILE A 8 -3.77 4.65 -12.87
C ILE A 8 -4.16 4.21 -11.47
N VAL A 9 -5.09 3.26 -11.39
CA VAL A 9 -5.59 2.70 -10.13
C VAL A 9 -4.78 1.45 -9.75
N HIS A 10 -4.38 1.44 -8.49
CA HIS A 10 -3.55 0.41 -7.86
C HIS A 10 -4.23 -0.13 -6.60
N THR A 11 -3.55 -1.09 -5.99
CA THR A 11 -3.81 -1.60 -4.66
C THR A 11 -2.50 -1.62 -3.88
N MET A 12 -2.55 -1.12 -2.64
CA MET A 12 -1.44 -1.24 -1.70
C MET A 12 -1.63 -2.54 -0.93
N VAL A 13 -0.53 -3.29 -0.74
CA VAL A 13 -0.57 -4.49 0.09
C VAL A 13 -0.78 -4.05 1.54
N GLY A 14 -1.99 -4.27 2.06
CA GLY A 14 -2.36 -3.93 3.43
C GLY A 14 -3.27 -2.71 3.54
N TYR A 15 -2.84 -1.71 4.30
CA TYR A 15 -3.68 -0.67 4.87
C TYR A 15 -3.16 0.73 4.56
N LEU A 16 -4.05 1.72 4.46
CA LEU A 16 -3.68 3.12 4.22
C LEU A 16 -2.72 3.64 5.29
N HIS A 17 -3.01 3.37 6.56
CA HIS A 17 -2.18 3.88 7.66
C HIS A 17 -0.74 3.32 7.64
N SER A 18 -0.57 2.02 7.39
CA SER A 18 0.75 1.40 7.31
C SER A 18 1.53 1.90 6.10
N THR A 19 0.86 2.08 4.96
CA THR A 19 1.49 2.58 3.74
C THR A 19 1.91 4.04 3.88
N ASP A 20 1.08 4.89 4.50
CA ASP A 20 1.45 6.28 4.80
C ASP A 20 2.66 6.36 5.73
N THR A 21 2.69 5.53 6.78
CA THR A 21 3.84 5.44 7.69
C THR A 21 5.11 5.06 6.92
N MET A 22 5.01 4.09 6.00
CA MET A 22 6.11 3.66 5.15
C MET A 22 6.59 4.79 4.22
N PHE A 23 5.68 5.45 3.49
CA PHE A 23 6.02 6.53 2.57
C PHE A 23 6.64 7.72 3.29
N ARG A 24 6.10 8.13 4.45
CA ARG A 24 6.67 9.22 5.25
C ARG A 24 8.06 8.90 5.80
N ALA A 25 8.34 7.63 6.13
CA ALA A 25 9.66 7.21 6.61
C ALA A 25 10.73 7.26 5.50
N GLY A 26 10.35 7.08 4.24
CA GLY A 26 11.23 7.22 3.07
C GLY A 26 11.53 8.68 2.72
N GLY A 27 10.64 9.61 3.08
CA GLY A 27 10.62 10.97 2.58
C GLY A 27 9.91 11.06 1.23
N TYR A 28 9.86 12.27 0.64
CA TYR A 28 9.23 12.47 -0.66
C TYR A 28 9.99 11.81 -1.82
N ASP A 29 11.26 11.45 -1.61
CA ASP A 29 12.02 10.59 -2.50
C ASP A 29 11.58 9.14 -2.25
N GLY A 30 10.78 8.57 -3.16
CA GLY A 30 10.24 7.22 -3.03
C GLY A 30 8.76 7.14 -2.65
N THR A 31 8.02 8.25 -2.66
CA THR A 31 6.55 8.19 -2.65
C THR A 31 6.07 7.50 -3.92
N GLU A 32 5.55 6.27 -3.81
CA GLU A 32 5.16 5.51 -5.00
C GLU A 32 3.89 6.08 -5.63
N SER A 33 2.99 6.69 -4.85
CA SER A 33 1.69 7.13 -5.36
C SER A 33 1.22 8.52 -4.93
N HIS A 34 0.34 9.14 -5.74
CA HIS A 34 -0.20 10.47 -5.45
C HIS A 34 -1.25 10.43 -4.35
N TYR A 35 -2.10 9.40 -4.37
CA TYR A 35 -3.20 9.24 -3.44
C TYR A 35 -3.23 7.84 -2.84
N GLY A 36 -3.80 7.73 -1.64
CA GLY A 36 -4.17 6.48 -0.98
C GLY A 36 -5.62 6.52 -0.53
N ILE A 37 -6.32 5.38 -0.61
CA ILE A 37 -7.68 5.20 -0.09
C ILE A 37 -7.72 4.04 0.92
N GLY A 38 -8.17 4.33 2.13
CA GLY A 38 -8.26 3.35 3.22
C GLY A 38 -9.42 2.38 3.08
N GLY A 39 -9.33 1.26 3.81
CA GLY A 39 -10.32 0.18 3.77
C GLY A 39 -10.86 -0.18 5.14
N ARG A 40 -11.89 -1.03 5.21
CA ARG A 40 -12.51 -1.45 6.48
C ARG A 40 -11.73 -2.48 7.31
N TRP A 41 -10.43 -2.65 7.07
CA TRP A 41 -9.66 -3.77 7.62
C TRP A 41 -8.45 -3.32 8.45
N GLY A 42 -7.99 -4.21 9.33
CA GLY A 42 -6.74 -4.03 10.09
C GLY A 42 -6.61 -2.68 10.77
N SER A 43 -5.46 -2.02 10.58
CA SER A 43 -5.18 -0.72 11.20
C SER A 43 -6.13 0.38 10.74
N ASP A 44 -6.66 0.29 9.51
CA ASP A 44 -7.61 1.26 8.97
C ASP A 44 -8.97 1.17 9.69
N ALA A 45 -9.45 -0.06 9.97
CA ALA A 45 -10.70 -0.28 10.70
C ALA A 45 -10.67 0.36 12.10
N SER A 46 -9.57 0.16 12.84
CA SER A 46 -9.38 0.72 14.19
C SER A 46 -9.30 2.25 14.22
N ARG A 47 -9.16 2.89 13.05
CA ARG A 47 -8.97 4.33 12.88
C ARG A 47 -10.08 4.97 12.04
N ASP A 48 -11.12 4.21 11.71
CA ASP A 48 -12.25 4.67 10.88
C ASP A 48 -11.79 5.24 9.53
N LEU A 49 -10.90 4.52 8.83
CA LEU A 49 -10.29 4.97 7.56
C LEU A 49 -10.93 4.37 6.30
N ASP A 50 -12.04 3.63 6.38
CA ASP A 50 -12.71 3.06 5.19
C ASP A 50 -13.21 4.19 4.27
N GLY A 51 -12.72 4.22 3.02
CA GLY A 51 -13.03 5.28 2.06
C GLY A 51 -12.35 6.63 2.34
N VAL A 52 -11.50 6.75 3.36
CA VAL A 52 -10.72 7.97 3.59
C VAL A 52 -9.64 8.10 2.51
N ILE A 53 -9.57 9.28 1.89
CA ILE A 53 -8.57 9.62 0.87
C ILE A 53 -7.45 10.44 1.51
N TRP A 54 -6.20 10.01 1.35
CA TRP A 54 -5.02 10.80 1.67
C TRP A 54 -4.26 11.15 0.39
N GLN A 55 -3.69 12.36 0.36
CA GLN A 55 -2.73 12.76 -0.67
C GLN A 55 -1.32 12.63 -0.11
N TRP A 56 -0.47 11.91 -0.82
CA TRP A 56 0.93 11.68 -0.46
C TRP A 56 1.90 12.49 -1.32
N GLN A 57 1.57 12.72 -2.59
CA GLN A 57 2.39 13.49 -3.52
C GLN A 57 1.54 14.59 -4.18
N ASP A 58 2.10 15.79 -4.30
CA ASP A 58 1.52 16.83 -5.14
C ASP A 58 1.51 16.40 -6.61
N ARG A 59 0.46 16.76 -7.36
CA ARG A 59 0.31 16.36 -8.78
C ARG A 59 1.35 17.00 -9.68
N GLY A 60 1.91 18.15 -9.32
CA GLY A 60 3.05 18.75 -10.03
C GLY A 60 4.34 17.95 -9.90
N ARG A 61 4.41 17.01 -8.95
CA ARG A 61 5.56 16.14 -8.73
C ARG A 61 5.28 14.73 -9.21
N GLN A 62 6.31 14.08 -9.72
CA GLN A 62 6.22 12.68 -10.14
C GLN A 62 6.08 11.77 -8.91
N ALA A 63 5.24 10.76 -9.02
CA ALA A 63 5.22 9.59 -8.14
C ALA A 63 5.77 8.36 -8.90
N ASP A 64 6.32 7.39 -8.17
CA ASP A 64 7.14 6.33 -8.77
C ASP A 64 6.46 4.95 -9.01
N ALA A 65 5.13 4.87 -8.96
CA ALA A 65 4.37 3.59 -9.04
C ALA A 65 4.31 2.91 -10.42
N ASN A 66 4.59 3.62 -11.51
CA ASN A 66 4.23 3.24 -12.88
C ASN A 66 5.39 3.21 -13.89
N LEU A 67 6.65 3.20 -13.43
CA LEU A 67 7.86 3.21 -14.27
C LEU A 67 7.74 4.15 -15.49
N ALA A 68 7.59 3.60 -16.70
CA ALA A 68 7.59 4.36 -17.95
C ALA A 68 6.39 5.31 -18.11
N ALA A 69 5.33 5.13 -17.32
CA ALA A 69 4.19 6.06 -17.30
C ALA A 69 4.28 7.12 -16.19
N ASN A 70 5.25 7.04 -15.27
CA ASN A 70 5.41 8.02 -14.18
C ASN A 70 5.37 9.47 -14.67
N PRO A 71 6.02 9.86 -15.79
CA PRO A 71 6.01 11.26 -16.22
C PRO A 71 4.63 11.81 -16.57
N THR A 72 3.65 10.95 -16.87
CA THR A 72 2.32 11.35 -17.37
C THR A 72 1.14 10.79 -16.58
N ALA A 73 1.40 10.10 -15.46
CA ALA A 73 0.39 9.37 -14.70
C ALA A 73 0.20 9.93 -13.29
N ILE A 74 -1.05 10.10 -12.91
CA ILE A 74 -1.49 10.21 -11.51
C ILE A 74 -1.82 8.81 -11.01
N SER A 75 -1.37 8.47 -9.82
CA SER A 75 -1.51 7.12 -9.24
C SER A 75 -2.32 7.13 -7.96
N ILE A 76 -3.24 6.18 -7.84
CA ILE A 76 -4.13 6.01 -6.68
C ILE A 76 -3.94 4.60 -6.12
N GLU A 77 -3.48 4.49 -4.88
CA GLU A 77 -3.44 3.23 -4.14
C GLU A 77 -4.72 3.02 -3.33
N THR A 78 -5.14 1.77 -3.18
CA THR A 78 -6.33 1.41 -2.40
C THR A 78 -6.00 0.25 -1.46
N ALA A 79 -6.35 0.33 -0.17
CA ALA A 79 -6.08 -0.73 0.81
C ALA A 79 -6.80 -2.03 0.43
N ASP A 80 -6.17 -3.20 0.57
CA ASP A 80 -6.70 -4.51 0.15
C ASP A 80 -6.83 -5.59 1.22
N ASN A 81 -6.48 -5.30 2.47
CA ASN A 81 -6.41 -6.29 3.55
C ASN A 81 -5.25 -7.29 3.44
N ALA A 82 -4.21 -6.99 2.64
CA ALA A 82 -3.02 -7.82 2.46
C ALA A 82 -3.32 -9.32 2.20
N PRO A 83 -4.16 -9.66 1.20
CA PRO A 83 -4.41 -11.06 0.88
C PRO A 83 -3.13 -11.72 0.36
N VAL A 84 -2.97 -13.01 0.62
CA VAL A 84 -1.79 -13.78 0.21
C VAL A 84 -1.64 -13.82 -1.32
N ARG A 85 -2.77 -13.86 -2.05
CA ARG A 85 -2.77 -13.92 -3.52
C ARG A 85 -3.61 -12.78 -4.08
N ALA A 86 -3.19 -12.26 -5.24
CA ALA A 86 -3.92 -11.20 -5.92
C ALA A 86 -5.34 -11.62 -6.34
N ALA A 87 -5.56 -12.90 -6.64
CA ALA A 87 -6.88 -13.45 -6.94
C ALA A 87 -7.86 -13.37 -5.75
N ASP A 88 -7.34 -13.28 -4.52
CA ASP A 88 -8.13 -13.18 -3.30
C ASP A 88 -8.37 -11.71 -2.90
N ILE A 89 -7.85 -10.73 -3.67
CA ILE A 89 -8.18 -9.31 -3.47
C ILE A 89 -9.68 -9.12 -3.73
N ALA A 90 -10.38 -8.74 -2.67
CA ALA A 90 -11.80 -8.44 -2.75
C ALA A 90 -12.06 -7.16 -3.58
N ARG A 91 -13.29 -7.06 -4.06
CA ARG A 91 -13.87 -5.80 -4.55
C ARG A 91 -13.65 -4.70 -3.51
N TRP A 92 -13.55 -3.45 -3.97
CA TRP A 92 -13.58 -2.28 -3.09
C TRP A 92 -14.85 -2.30 -2.24
N THR A 93 -14.72 -1.89 -0.98
CA THR A 93 -15.88 -1.64 -0.11
C THR A 93 -16.76 -0.55 -0.73
N PRO A 94 -18.04 -0.43 -0.35
CA PRO A 94 -18.88 0.67 -0.80
C PRO A 94 -18.24 2.04 -0.56
N ALA A 95 -17.62 2.25 0.61
CA ALA A 95 -16.94 3.50 0.95
C ALA A 95 -15.70 3.75 0.07
N GLN A 96 -14.86 2.73 -0.17
CA GLN A 96 -13.74 2.83 -1.11
C GLN A 96 -14.21 3.12 -2.53
N ALA A 97 -15.28 2.48 -2.98
CA ALA A 97 -15.84 2.70 -4.30
C ALA A 97 -16.33 4.14 -4.47
N GLU A 98 -17.06 4.69 -3.49
CA GLU A 98 -17.50 6.10 -3.55
C GLU A 98 -16.32 7.08 -3.51
N ALA A 99 -15.33 6.81 -2.64
CA ALA A 99 -14.12 7.61 -2.58
C ALA A 99 -13.38 7.63 -3.94
N LEU A 100 -13.27 6.47 -4.57
CA LEU A 100 -12.64 6.34 -5.88
C LEU A 100 -13.44 7.03 -6.99
N VAL A 101 -14.78 6.92 -6.99
CA VAL A 101 -15.64 7.66 -7.95
C VAL A 101 -15.49 9.16 -7.74
N THR A 102 -15.48 9.64 -6.50
CA THR A 102 -15.30 11.05 -6.15
C THR A 102 -13.95 11.57 -6.63
N LEU A 103 -12.87 10.88 -6.28
CA LEU A 103 -11.52 11.28 -6.66
C LEU A 103 -11.32 11.24 -8.17
N LEU A 104 -11.76 10.17 -8.84
CA LEU A 104 -11.66 10.08 -10.31
C LEU A 104 -12.51 11.14 -11.01
N THR A 105 -13.68 11.49 -10.49
CA THR A 105 -14.52 12.57 -11.04
C THR A 105 -13.76 13.89 -11.03
N TRP A 106 -13.12 14.21 -9.91
CA TRP A 106 -12.27 15.40 -9.78
C TRP A 106 -11.06 15.32 -10.71
N GLU A 107 -10.24 14.27 -10.61
CA GLU A 107 -9.02 14.16 -11.43
C GLU A 107 -9.28 14.10 -12.94
N CYS A 108 -10.48 13.69 -13.36
CA CYS A 108 -10.88 13.71 -14.77
C CYS A 108 -11.47 15.06 -15.23
N SER A 109 -11.70 16.02 -14.34
CA SER A 109 -12.27 17.33 -14.66
C SER A 109 -11.20 18.31 -15.15
N ALA A 110 -11.58 19.34 -15.92
CA ALA A 110 -10.63 20.38 -16.34
C ALA A 110 -10.22 21.27 -15.16
N GLU A 111 -11.13 21.50 -14.22
CA GLU A 111 -10.95 22.31 -13.02
C GLU A 111 -9.81 21.77 -12.16
N ALA A 112 -9.69 20.45 -12.02
CA ALA A 112 -8.58 19.81 -11.30
C ALA A 112 -7.20 20.11 -11.90
N HIS A 113 -7.16 20.46 -13.19
CA HIS A 113 -5.93 20.71 -13.95
C HIS A 113 -5.77 22.18 -14.37
N ALA A 114 -6.60 23.10 -13.87
CA ALA A 114 -6.53 24.52 -14.22
C ALA A 114 -5.16 25.16 -13.91
N GLY A 115 -4.43 24.62 -12.92
CA GLY A 115 -3.06 25.05 -12.58
C GLY A 115 -1.94 24.35 -13.38
N CYS A 116 -2.26 23.38 -14.24
CA CYS A 116 -1.24 22.73 -15.09
C CYS A 116 -0.73 23.71 -16.16
N PRO A 117 0.48 23.51 -16.71
CA PRO A 117 0.95 24.26 -17.88
C PRO A 117 -0.10 24.25 -19.01
N SER A 118 -0.36 25.42 -19.61
CA SER A 118 -1.35 25.56 -20.69
C SER A 118 -1.03 24.73 -21.93
N SER A 119 0.23 24.30 -22.09
CA SER A 119 0.65 23.36 -23.13
C SER A 119 0.22 21.91 -22.87
N TRP A 120 -0.22 21.57 -21.66
CA TRP A 120 -0.69 20.22 -21.34
C TRP A 120 -2.16 20.07 -21.69
N THR A 121 -2.52 18.95 -22.34
CA THR A 121 -3.90 18.70 -22.78
C THR A 121 -4.90 18.70 -21.62
N CYS A 122 -4.50 18.27 -20.42
CA CYS A 122 -5.37 18.26 -19.25
C CYS A 122 -5.80 19.66 -18.80
N HIS A 123 -5.00 20.71 -19.02
CA HIS A 123 -5.31 22.07 -18.59
C HIS A 123 -6.66 22.55 -19.12
N GLY A 124 -6.92 22.34 -20.42
CA GLY A 124 -8.16 22.81 -21.05
C GLY A 124 -9.30 21.80 -21.08
N ARG A 125 -9.03 20.50 -20.86
CA ARG A 125 -10.01 19.43 -21.13
C ARG A 125 -10.08 18.33 -20.07
N GLY A 126 -9.27 18.40 -19.03
CA GLY A 126 -9.12 17.32 -18.04
C GLY A 126 -8.57 16.02 -18.64
N ILE A 127 -8.68 14.94 -17.86
CA ILE A 127 -8.35 13.57 -18.28
C ILE A 127 -9.65 12.87 -18.67
N PRO A 128 -9.74 12.15 -19.81
CA PRO A 128 -10.98 11.47 -20.18
C PRO A 128 -11.44 10.45 -19.12
N ALA A 129 -12.70 10.54 -18.66
CA ALA A 129 -13.31 9.55 -17.77
C ALA A 129 -13.69 8.25 -18.51
N SER A 130 -12.69 7.59 -19.11
CA SER A 130 -12.85 6.36 -19.89
C SER A 130 -11.67 5.44 -19.65
N LEU A 131 -11.92 4.13 -19.63
CA LEU A 131 -10.86 3.14 -19.56
C LEU A 131 -9.97 3.25 -20.81
N VAL A 132 -8.65 3.34 -20.61
CA VAL A 132 -7.71 3.22 -21.73
C VAL A 132 -7.68 1.76 -22.24
N PRO A 133 -7.63 1.52 -23.56
CA PRO A 133 -7.71 0.17 -24.10
C PRO A 133 -6.46 -0.67 -23.81
N ASP A 134 -5.30 -0.01 -23.67
CA ASP A 134 -4.00 -0.64 -23.47
C ASP A 134 -3.01 0.35 -22.84
N SER A 135 -1.78 -0.10 -22.61
CA SER A 135 -0.69 0.70 -22.04
C SER A 135 0.22 1.37 -23.08
N ARG A 136 -0.19 1.51 -24.35
CA ARG A 136 0.67 2.15 -25.36
C ARG A 136 0.94 3.64 -25.05
N PRO A 137 2.05 4.21 -25.52
CA PRO A 137 2.31 5.64 -25.38
C PRO A 137 1.18 6.52 -25.96
N GLY A 138 0.94 7.69 -25.36
CA GLY A 138 -0.05 8.67 -25.83
C GLY A 138 -1.51 8.36 -25.46
N ARG A 139 -1.77 7.33 -24.66
CA ARG A 139 -3.10 7.03 -24.13
C ARG A 139 -3.51 8.09 -23.10
N ARG A 140 -4.80 8.41 -23.07
CA ARG A 140 -5.39 9.32 -22.08
C ARG A 140 -6.64 8.71 -21.47
N GLY A 141 -6.74 8.72 -20.15
CA GLY A 141 -7.92 8.28 -19.41
C GLY A 141 -7.61 7.55 -18.11
N VAL A 142 -8.57 6.75 -17.64
CA VAL A 142 -8.43 5.91 -16.45
C VAL A 142 -7.82 4.56 -16.84
N ALA A 143 -6.91 4.05 -16.03
CA ALA A 143 -6.25 2.76 -16.23
C ALA A 143 -6.16 1.97 -14.92
N TYR A 144 -5.75 0.70 -15.02
CA TYR A 144 -5.34 -0.11 -13.86
C TYR A 144 -3.93 -0.67 -14.05
N HIS A 145 -3.16 -0.78 -12.97
CA HIS A 145 -1.71 -1.05 -13.04
C HIS A 145 -1.33 -2.26 -13.91
N ARG A 146 -2.09 -3.36 -13.81
CA ARG A 146 -1.87 -4.60 -14.59
C ARG A 146 -1.81 -4.38 -16.12
N GLN A 147 -2.43 -3.34 -16.69
CA GLN A 147 -2.39 -3.10 -18.14
C GLN A 147 -0.97 -2.87 -18.70
N GLY A 148 -0.05 -2.36 -17.87
CA GLY A 148 1.35 -2.14 -18.25
C GLY A 148 2.32 -3.19 -17.70
N VAL A 149 1.82 -4.31 -17.17
CA VAL A 149 2.66 -5.36 -16.58
C VAL A 149 2.73 -6.57 -17.50
N ASP A 150 3.93 -7.13 -17.70
CA ASP A 150 4.08 -8.39 -18.44
C ASP A 150 3.51 -9.57 -17.61
N PRO A 151 2.75 -10.52 -18.19
CA PRO A 151 2.50 -10.71 -19.62
C PRO A 151 1.22 -10.03 -20.15
N TRP A 152 0.49 -9.26 -19.35
CA TRP A 152 -0.78 -8.63 -19.77
C TRP A 152 -0.57 -7.40 -20.67
N ARG A 153 0.60 -6.77 -20.58
CA ARG A 153 1.00 -5.65 -21.41
C ARG A 153 1.00 -6.04 -22.89
N VAL A 154 0.36 -5.22 -23.72
CA VAL A 154 0.35 -5.42 -25.17
C VAL A 154 1.72 -5.13 -25.80
N SER A 155 1.95 -5.69 -26.99
CA SER A 155 3.13 -5.32 -27.80
C SER A 155 3.13 -3.81 -28.10
N GLY A 156 4.29 -3.16 -27.87
CA GLY A 156 4.46 -1.71 -27.93
C GLY A 156 3.90 -0.93 -26.73
N GLY A 157 3.39 -1.62 -25.70
CA GLY A 157 2.93 -1.01 -24.45
C GLY A 157 4.09 -0.50 -23.59
N GLN A 158 3.87 0.61 -22.88
CA GLN A 158 4.72 1.09 -21.80
C GLN A 158 4.78 0.06 -20.68
N ARG A 159 5.99 -0.19 -20.16
CA ARG A 159 6.19 -1.07 -19.01
C ARG A 159 5.95 -0.28 -17.73
N TRP A 160 4.99 -0.70 -16.92
CA TRP A 160 4.62 -0.02 -15.67
C TRP A 160 5.13 -0.73 -14.40
N SER A 161 5.74 -1.91 -14.53
CA SER A 161 6.37 -2.65 -13.43
C SER A 161 7.57 -3.47 -13.91
N PRO A 162 8.66 -3.57 -13.13
CA PRO A 162 9.73 -4.51 -13.43
C PRO A 162 9.30 -5.95 -13.09
N SER A 163 8.40 -6.12 -12.12
CA SER A 163 7.90 -7.41 -11.65
C SER A 163 6.91 -8.02 -12.64
N ARG A 164 7.39 -8.98 -13.43
CA ARG A 164 6.55 -9.82 -14.30
C ARG A 164 5.56 -10.60 -13.44
N GLY A 165 4.30 -10.66 -13.87
CA GLY A 165 3.24 -11.35 -13.14
C GLY A 165 2.62 -10.53 -12.00
N LYS A 166 2.96 -9.25 -11.83
CA LYS A 166 2.25 -8.39 -10.85
C LYS A 166 0.80 -8.16 -11.30
N GLU A 167 -0.15 -8.59 -10.46
CA GLU A 167 -1.58 -8.60 -10.79
C GLU A 167 -2.38 -7.39 -10.28
N CYS A 168 -1.74 -6.42 -9.63
CA CYS A 168 -2.35 -5.22 -9.06
C CYS A 168 -3.30 -4.50 -10.05
N PRO A 169 -4.54 -4.14 -9.69
CA PRO A 169 -5.15 -4.23 -8.35
C PRO A 169 -5.93 -5.54 -8.07
N GLY A 170 -5.72 -6.60 -8.86
CA GLY A 170 -6.44 -7.87 -8.75
C GLY A 170 -7.70 -7.93 -9.63
N PRO A 171 -8.13 -9.13 -10.03
CA PRO A 171 -9.20 -9.30 -11.02
C PRO A 171 -10.55 -8.74 -10.58
N ALA A 172 -10.95 -8.91 -9.31
CA ALA A 172 -12.25 -8.44 -8.82
C ALA A 172 -12.37 -6.91 -8.84
N ARG A 173 -11.29 -6.20 -8.50
CA ARG A 173 -11.21 -4.73 -8.58
C ARG A 173 -11.15 -4.24 -10.02
N ILE A 174 -10.44 -4.94 -10.90
CA ILE A 174 -10.45 -4.61 -12.34
C ILE A 174 -11.86 -4.73 -12.91
N THR A 175 -12.60 -5.80 -12.60
CA THR A 175 -13.99 -5.93 -13.00
C THR A 175 -14.81 -4.76 -12.48
N GLN A 176 -14.77 -4.48 -11.17
CA GLN A 176 -15.52 -3.37 -10.57
C GLN A 176 -15.15 -1.99 -11.16
N LEU A 177 -13.87 -1.74 -11.42
CA LEU A 177 -13.40 -0.49 -12.02
C LEU A 177 -14.07 -0.25 -13.37
N THR A 178 -14.10 -1.30 -14.20
CA THR A 178 -14.59 -1.24 -15.57
C THR A 178 -16.12 -1.27 -15.67
N SER A 179 -16.79 -2.06 -14.85
CA SER A 179 -18.24 -2.26 -14.92
C SER A 179 -19.05 -1.28 -14.07
N GLU A 180 -18.45 -0.65 -13.06
CA GLU A 180 -19.19 0.17 -12.07
C GLU A 180 -18.56 1.54 -11.87
N ILE A 181 -17.27 1.61 -11.51
CA ILE A 181 -16.62 2.87 -11.10
C ILE A 181 -16.52 3.85 -12.28
N ILE A 182 -15.93 3.46 -13.41
CA ILE A 182 -15.78 4.35 -14.57
C ILE A 182 -17.15 4.80 -15.12
N PRO A 183 -18.17 3.91 -15.25
CA PRO A 183 -19.53 4.33 -15.55
C PRO A 183 -20.10 5.37 -14.56
N ALA A 184 -19.91 5.19 -13.25
CA ALA A 184 -20.38 6.13 -12.24
C ALA A 184 -19.68 7.50 -12.31
N VAL A 185 -18.36 7.52 -12.57
CA VAL A 185 -17.60 8.76 -12.80
C VAL A 185 -18.17 9.54 -13.97
N ARG A 186 -18.44 8.87 -15.10
CA ARG A 186 -19.04 9.50 -16.28
C ARG A 186 -20.44 10.04 -16.03
N ALA A 187 -21.28 9.32 -15.28
CA ALA A 187 -22.60 9.79 -14.91
C ALA A 187 -22.50 11.07 -14.05
N ARG A 188 -21.61 11.06 -13.05
CA ARG A 188 -21.39 12.21 -12.17
C ARG A 188 -20.88 13.45 -12.94
N GLN A 189 -19.98 13.28 -13.92
CA GLN A 189 -19.50 14.37 -14.78
C GLN A 189 -20.60 15.00 -15.65
N LYS A 190 -21.67 14.26 -15.98
CA LYS A 190 -22.82 14.78 -16.73
C LYS A 190 -23.85 15.50 -15.84
N GLY A 191 -23.59 15.60 -14.54
CA GLY A 191 -24.57 16.11 -13.57
C GLY A 191 -25.73 15.14 -13.31
N GLU A 192 -25.59 13.87 -13.68
CA GLU A 192 -26.57 12.83 -13.36
C GLU A 192 -26.37 12.41 -11.90
N THR A 193 -27.41 12.49 -11.07
CA THR A 193 -27.36 11.98 -9.69
C THR A 193 -27.43 10.46 -9.71
N MET A 194 -26.30 9.80 -9.47
CA MET A 194 -26.26 8.43 -8.98
C MET A 194 -26.34 8.45 -7.45
N PRO A 195 -27.27 7.73 -6.80
CA PRO A 195 -27.36 7.72 -5.35
C PRO A 195 -26.27 6.81 -4.80
N LEU A 196 -25.19 7.41 -4.33
CA LEU A 196 -24.62 6.98 -3.05
C LEU A 196 -25.33 7.85 -2.02
N THR A 197 -25.95 7.21 -1.04
CA THR A 197 -26.97 7.86 -0.22
C THR A 197 -26.32 8.89 0.70
N LYS A 198 -27.10 9.88 1.16
CA LYS A 198 -26.61 10.92 2.07
C LYS A 198 -26.04 10.38 3.38
N ASP A 199 -26.35 9.13 3.72
CA ASP A 199 -25.82 8.42 4.88
C ASP A 199 -24.40 7.85 4.65
N ASP A 200 -23.89 7.86 3.40
CA ASP A 200 -22.59 7.31 3.01
C ASP A 200 -21.46 8.36 2.96
N VAL A 201 -21.77 9.63 3.20
CA VAL A 201 -20.82 10.73 2.96
C VAL A 201 -20.74 11.65 4.19
N ARG A 202 -19.88 11.30 5.15
CA ARG A 202 -19.28 12.30 6.04
C ARG A 202 -18.19 13.05 5.26
N LEU A 203 -18.62 13.99 4.44
CA LEU A 203 -17.75 15.03 3.86
C LEU A 203 -17.28 15.94 5.00
N ASN A 204 -16.14 15.62 5.57
CA ASN A 204 -15.48 16.53 6.50
C ASN A 204 -14.71 17.59 5.71
N TRP A 205 -15.34 18.36 4.82
CA TRP A 205 -14.64 19.43 4.07
C TRP A 205 -14.22 20.62 4.98
N THR A 206 -14.70 20.66 6.22
CA THR A 206 -14.27 21.59 7.28
C THR A 206 -13.48 20.90 8.40
N GLY A 207 -13.16 19.62 8.24
CA GLY A 207 -12.38 18.81 9.18
C GLY A 207 -11.43 17.83 8.50
N VAL A 208 -11.12 18.03 7.21
CA VAL A 208 -9.94 17.45 6.59
C VAL A 208 -8.78 18.08 7.33
N LYS A 209 -8.18 17.35 8.27
CA LYS A 209 -6.73 17.43 8.39
C LYS A 209 -6.18 16.87 7.09
N VAL A 210 -6.18 17.67 6.03
CA VAL A 210 -5.04 17.61 5.14
C VAL A 210 -3.96 18.11 6.09
N VAL A 211 -3.16 17.20 6.64
CA VAL A 211 -1.89 17.62 7.21
C VAL A 211 -1.04 18.00 6.01
N VAL A 212 -1.38 19.13 5.38
CA VAL A 212 -0.40 19.92 4.67
C VAL A 212 0.50 20.36 5.81
N ASN A 213 1.74 19.92 5.78
CA ASN A 213 2.70 20.42 6.73
C ASN A 213 2.69 21.95 6.54
N GLU A 214 2.40 22.72 7.59
CA GLU A 214 2.46 24.19 7.56
C GLU A 214 3.89 24.68 7.26
N ASN A 215 4.85 23.75 7.22
CA ASN A 215 6.24 23.93 6.81
C ASN A 215 6.54 23.48 5.36
N ASP A 216 5.54 23.11 4.56
CA ASP A 216 5.74 22.85 3.13
C ASP A 216 5.57 24.15 2.33
N PRO A 217 6.56 24.53 1.49
CA PRO A 217 6.43 25.68 0.61
C PRO A 217 5.31 25.40 -0.38
N THR A 218 4.44 26.40 -0.55
CA THR A 218 3.35 26.36 -1.52
C THR A 218 3.90 26.22 -2.95
N PRO A 219 3.10 25.76 -3.92
CA PRO A 219 3.50 25.59 -5.32
C PRO A 219 4.02 26.85 -6.03
N ASP A 220 3.95 28.03 -5.39
CA ASP A 220 4.46 29.30 -5.88
C ASP A 220 5.92 29.60 -5.45
N ASP A 221 6.63 28.66 -4.83
CA ASP A 221 8.04 28.84 -4.47
C ASP A 221 8.97 28.23 -5.54
N PRO A 222 9.48 29.03 -6.51
CA PRO A 222 10.41 28.53 -7.50
C PRO A 222 11.73 28.23 -6.82
N THR A 223 11.98 26.93 -6.62
CA THR A 223 13.16 26.30 -5.98
C THR A 223 13.12 26.30 -4.45
N PRO A 224 13.33 25.15 -3.78
CA PRO A 224 13.53 25.15 -2.33
C PRO A 224 14.86 25.83 -2.06
N ASN A 225 14.82 27.10 -1.68
CA ASN A 225 15.98 27.88 -1.32
C ASN A 225 16.46 27.47 0.07
N TRP A 226 16.89 26.21 0.22
CA TRP A 226 17.47 25.75 1.48
C TRP A 226 18.85 26.37 1.56
N THR A 227 19.07 27.20 2.58
CA THR A 227 20.43 27.58 2.93
C THR A 227 21.22 26.31 3.23
N PRO A 228 22.55 26.26 2.97
CA PRO A 228 23.38 25.11 3.31
C PRO A 228 23.20 24.64 4.76
N ALA A 229 22.91 25.56 5.68
CA ALA A 229 22.60 25.25 7.09
C ALA A 229 21.29 24.47 7.28
N GLN A 230 20.23 24.77 6.52
CA GLN A 230 18.96 24.04 6.58
C GLN A 230 19.06 22.66 5.94
N ALA A 231 19.86 22.51 4.87
CA ALA A 231 20.20 21.21 4.29
C ALA A 231 20.98 20.35 5.29
N LEU A 232 21.94 20.93 6.00
CA LEU A 232 22.70 20.25 7.03
C LEU A 232 21.82 19.80 8.21
N ALA A 233 20.95 20.69 8.73
CA ALA A 233 20.06 20.36 9.83
C ALA A 233 19.08 19.21 9.52
N LYS A 234 18.58 19.12 8.27
CA LYS A 234 17.76 17.98 7.84
C LYS A 234 18.59 16.72 7.62
N ALA A 235 19.82 16.83 7.13
CA ALA A 235 20.74 15.70 7.04
C ALA A 235 21.06 15.13 8.42
N ASP A 236 21.29 15.99 9.42
CA ASP A 236 21.51 15.61 10.82
C ASP A 236 20.29 14.92 11.41
N THR A 237 19.09 15.46 11.18
CA THR A 237 17.83 14.80 11.60
C THR A 237 17.67 13.43 10.95
N LYS A 238 18.06 13.27 9.67
CA LYS A 238 18.01 11.98 8.96
C LYS A 238 19.05 10.99 9.53
N LEU A 239 20.24 11.47 9.90
CA LEU A 239 21.28 10.70 10.59
C LEU A 239 20.83 10.24 11.98
N ASP A 240 20.18 11.11 12.76
CA ASP A 240 19.65 10.76 14.09
C ASP A 240 18.52 9.72 14.01
N ASN A 241 17.65 9.85 13.01
CA ASN A 241 16.60 8.87 12.74
C ASN A 241 17.21 7.51 12.30
N LEU A 242 18.25 7.52 11.48
CA LEU A 242 19.00 6.31 11.13
C LEU A 242 19.67 5.67 12.35
N GLY A 243 20.32 6.48 13.20
CA GLY A 243 20.92 6.01 14.44
C GLY A 243 19.89 5.37 15.39
N SER A 244 18.70 5.95 15.50
CA SER A 244 17.60 5.41 16.30
C SER A 244 17.07 4.10 15.73
N ARG A 245 16.94 3.98 14.40
CA ARG A 245 16.56 2.71 13.73
C ARG A 245 17.58 1.62 13.95
N THR A 246 18.88 1.93 13.86
CA THR A 246 19.95 0.97 14.13
C THR A 246 19.91 0.48 15.59
N LYS A 247 19.68 1.39 16.55
CA LYS A 247 19.52 1.00 17.97
C LYS A 247 18.34 0.05 18.18
N ASN A 248 17.19 0.34 17.56
CA ASN A 248 16.02 -0.53 17.64
C ASN A 248 16.27 -1.90 17.01
N LEU A 249 16.96 -1.95 15.87
CA LEU A 249 17.32 -3.21 15.21
C LEU A 249 18.25 -4.07 16.10
N VAL A 250 19.26 -3.46 16.72
CA VAL A 250 20.16 -4.14 17.66
C VAL A 250 19.39 -4.67 18.88
N ALA A 251 18.44 -3.90 19.43
CA ALA A 251 17.61 -4.36 20.53
C ALA A 251 16.71 -5.55 20.12
N SER A 252 16.14 -5.53 18.91
CA SER A 252 15.36 -6.66 18.39
C SER A 252 16.21 -7.91 18.16
N MET A 253 17.45 -7.75 17.69
CA MET A 253 18.39 -8.87 17.55
C MET A 253 18.73 -9.51 18.90
N ALA A 254 19.00 -8.70 19.94
CA ALA A 254 19.26 -9.21 21.29
C ALA A 254 18.05 -9.96 21.89
N ALA A 255 16.83 -9.48 21.63
CA ALA A 255 15.60 -10.17 22.05
C ALA A 255 15.42 -11.53 21.33
N LEU A 256 15.72 -11.59 20.03
CA LEU A 256 15.71 -12.84 19.27
C LEU A 256 16.75 -13.85 19.78
N GLU A 257 17.96 -13.41 20.11
CA GLU A 257 18.98 -14.27 20.72
C GLU A 257 18.49 -14.86 22.05
N GLN A 258 17.86 -14.07 22.91
CA GLN A 258 17.26 -14.56 24.15
C GLN A 258 16.17 -15.59 23.91
N MET A 259 15.30 -15.38 22.92
CA MET A 259 14.28 -16.37 22.55
C MET A 259 14.90 -17.68 22.04
N VAL A 260 15.94 -17.61 21.21
CA VAL A 260 16.66 -18.80 20.72
C VAL A 260 17.31 -19.57 21.88
N VAL A 261 17.91 -18.87 22.84
CA VAL A 261 18.47 -19.50 24.06
C VAL A 261 17.37 -20.17 24.88
N GLY A 262 16.21 -19.51 25.03
CA GLY A 262 15.04 -20.08 25.71
C GLY A 262 14.54 -21.36 25.05
N LEU A 263 14.39 -21.37 23.72
CA LEU A 263 13.96 -22.54 22.95
C LEU A 263 14.94 -23.70 23.08
N ARG A 264 16.25 -23.45 22.96
CA ARG A 264 17.28 -24.49 23.15
C ARG A 264 17.26 -25.07 24.55
N SER A 265 17.01 -24.23 25.57
CA SER A 265 16.90 -24.69 26.96
C SER A 265 15.66 -25.55 27.16
N GLN A 266 14.54 -25.21 26.51
CA GLN A 266 13.32 -26.01 26.53
C GLN A 266 13.51 -27.37 25.84
N GLU A 267 14.15 -27.41 24.66
CA GLU A 267 14.47 -28.68 23.98
C GLU A 267 15.38 -29.58 24.83
N ALA A 268 16.38 -29.01 25.52
CA ALA A 268 17.24 -29.76 26.43
C ALA A 268 16.45 -30.36 27.61
N ASN A 269 15.56 -29.57 28.22
CA ASN A 269 14.70 -30.05 29.31
C ASN A 269 13.75 -31.17 28.85
N ASP A 270 13.18 -31.04 27.65
CA ASP A 270 12.29 -32.07 27.08
C ASP A 270 13.07 -33.37 26.81
N PHE A 271 14.32 -33.27 26.35
CA PHE A 271 15.19 -34.43 26.15
C PHE A 271 15.55 -35.12 27.47
N ASP A 272 15.90 -34.37 28.51
CA ASP A 272 16.20 -34.90 29.84
C ASP A 272 14.97 -35.59 30.48
N ALA A 273 13.78 -35.04 30.25
CA ALA A 273 12.52 -35.65 30.69
C ALA A 273 12.26 -37.00 29.99
N VAL A 274 12.57 -37.12 28.69
CA VAL A 274 12.47 -38.40 27.96
C VAL A 274 13.48 -39.42 28.49
N ASN A 275 14.73 -39.03 28.71
CA ASN A 275 15.76 -39.92 29.26
C ASN A 275 15.38 -40.44 30.65
N SER A 276 14.87 -39.56 31.52
CA SER A 276 14.40 -39.95 32.85
C SER A 276 13.28 -41.01 32.80
N ARG A 277 12.39 -40.94 31.80
CA ARG A 277 11.33 -41.96 31.59
C ARG A 277 11.89 -43.28 31.07
N ILE A 278 12.92 -43.25 30.22
CA ILE A 278 13.63 -44.44 29.74
C ILE A 278 14.33 -45.14 30.92
N ASP A 279 15.00 -44.41 31.79
CA ASP A 279 15.68 -44.98 32.96
C ASP A 279 14.69 -45.60 33.96
N ALA A 280 13.54 -44.96 34.16
CA ALA A 280 12.45 -45.52 34.96
C ALA A 280 11.89 -46.82 34.36
N LEU A 281 11.71 -46.88 33.04
CA LEU A 281 11.28 -48.09 32.33
C LEU A 281 12.30 -49.21 32.44
N ASN A 282 13.60 -48.91 32.26
CA ASN A 282 14.67 -49.90 32.39
C ASN A 282 14.75 -50.47 33.82
N SER A 283 14.57 -49.62 34.82
CA SER A 283 14.51 -50.04 36.23
C SER A 283 13.31 -50.97 36.49
N ALA A 284 12.13 -50.63 35.98
CA ALA A 284 10.94 -51.46 36.11
C ALA A 284 11.09 -52.83 35.41
N VAL A 285 11.72 -52.87 34.23
CA VAL A 285 12.03 -54.13 33.53
C VAL A 285 12.98 -55.01 34.36
N ALA A 286 14.00 -54.41 34.97
CA ALA A 286 14.94 -55.13 35.83
C ALA A 286 14.24 -55.71 37.08
N ASP A 287 13.29 -54.98 37.67
CA ASP A 287 12.49 -55.45 38.80
C ASP A 287 11.60 -56.64 38.43
N ILE A 288 10.91 -56.55 37.29
CA ILE A 288 10.09 -57.65 36.76
C ILE A 288 10.96 -58.88 36.53
N ALA A 289 12.14 -58.72 35.93
CA ALA A 289 13.07 -59.83 35.70
C ALA A 289 13.53 -60.49 37.00
N ARG A 290 13.78 -59.70 38.06
CA ARG A 290 14.11 -60.21 39.40
C ARG A 290 12.95 -61.01 40.01
N LEU A 291 11.73 -60.49 39.92
CA LEU A 291 10.53 -61.16 40.42
C LEU A 291 10.30 -62.50 39.69
N LEU A 292 10.44 -62.53 38.36
CA LEU A 292 10.29 -63.75 37.57
C LEU A 292 11.33 -64.82 37.95
N LYS A 293 12.61 -64.43 38.12
CA LYS A 293 13.66 -65.35 38.59
C LYS A 293 13.38 -65.91 39.98
N SER A 294 12.86 -65.09 40.90
CA SER A 294 12.53 -65.55 42.26
C SER A 294 11.40 -66.58 42.29
N ARG A 295 10.43 -66.48 41.36
CA ARG A 295 9.32 -67.43 41.23
C ARG A 295 9.70 -68.74 40.56
N SER A 296 10.73 -68.75 39.72
CA SER A 296 11.23 -69.99 39.10
C SER A 296 12.12 -70.83 40.02
N ALA A 297 12.54 -70.27 41.17
CA ALA A 297 13.40 -70.93 42.16
C ALA A 297 12.64 -71.51 43.36
N SER A 298 11.31 -71.33 43.40
CA SER A 298 10.36 -71.89 44.38
C SER A 298 9.54 -73.01 43.75
#